data_AF-R6QTW8-F1
#
_entry.id   AF-R6QTW8-F1
#
_cell.length_a   1.000
_cell.length_b   1.000
_cell.length_c   1.000
_cell.angle_alpha   90.00
_cell.angle_beta   90.00
_cell.angle_gamma   90.00
#
_symmetry.space_group_name_H-M   'P 1'
#
loop_
_entity.id
_entity.type
_entity.pdbx_description
1 polymer ?
#
loop_
_entity_poly.entity_id
_entity_poly.type
_entity_poly.pdbx_seq_one_letter_code
_entity_poly.pdbx_strand_id
1 'polypeptide(L)'
;MEQIFNAFIGMLFLFILTFGGISITTAAIDSKNAEEYVAEAAQIIESSNYADDVINNLKDKAAASGYGFTVNSVDLDGDVAADITEVFLDHKYQCLL
;
A
#
# COMPACT_ATOMS: atom_id res chain seq x y z
N MET A 1 -8.81 31.12 37.59
CA MET A 1 -9.31 31.16 36.20
C MET A 1 -8.20 30.78 35.21
N GLU A 2 -7.02 31.39 35.34
CA GLU A 2 -5.82 31.10 34.53
C GLU A 2 -5.35 29.64 34.59
N GLN A 3 -5.33 29.03 35.79
CA GLN A 3 -4.92 27.63 35.95
C GLN A 3 -5.87 26.63 35.25
N ILE A 4 -7.17 26.93 35.23
CA ILE A 4 -8.18 26.12 34.52
C ILE A 4 -7.99 26.29 33.01
N PHE A 5 -7.77 27.51 32.53
CA PHE A 5 -7.51 27.78 31.12
C PHE A 5 -6.25 27.05 30.62
N ASN A 6 -5.16 27.10 31.38
CA ASN A 6 -3.92 26.39 31.04
C ASN A 6 -4.10 24.86 31.03
N ALA A 7 -4.91 24.29 31.92
CA ALA A 7 -5.23 22.87 31.91
C ALA A 7 -6.01 22.47 30.64
N PHE A 8 -6.99 23.28 30.21
CA PHE A 8 -7.73 23.06 28.97
C PHE A 8 -6.84 23.15 27.73
N ILE A 9 -5.93 24.12 27.68
CA ILE A 9 -4.94 24.26 26.60
C ILE A 9 -4.01 23.04 26.56
N GLY A 10 -3.52 22.59 27.71
CA GLY A 10 -2.68 21.40 27.80
C GLY A 10 -3.40 20.13 27.33
N MET A 11 -4.68 19.97 27.69
CA MET A 11 -5.51 18.86 27.24
C MET A 11 -5.77 18.92 25.73
N LEU A 12 -5.98 20.11 25.17
CA LEU A 12 -6.11 20.30 23.72
C LEU A 12 -4.84 19.85 22.98
N PHE A 13 -3.65 20.25 23.45
CA PHE A 13 -2.39 19.81 22.86
C PHE A 13 -2.18 18.30 22.98
N LEU A 14 -2.56 17.71 24.11
CA LEU A 14 -2.51 16.26 24.29
C LEU A 14 -3.35 15.56 23.22
N PHE A 15 -4.58 16.03 22.99
CA PHE A 15 -5.44 15.45 21.95
C PHE A 15 -4.87 15.61 20.55
N ILE A 16 -4.34 16.78 20.20
CA ILE A 16 -3.71 17.00 18.89
C ILE A 16 -2.55 16.05 18.68
N LEU A 17 -1.70 15.86 19.70
CA LEU A 17 -0.55 14.95 19.62
C LEU A 17 -0.99 13.49 19.51
N THR A 18 -2.02 13.06 20.25
CA THR A 18 -2.48 11.67 20.19
C THR A 18 -3.16 11.37 18.86
N PHE A 19 -4.13 12.18 18.44
CA PHE A 19 -4.85 11.92 17.19
C PHE A 19 -3.97 12.14 15.96
N GLY A 20 -3.16 13.20 15.94
CA GLY A 20 -2.20 13.45 14.87
C GLY A 20 -1.09 12.39 14.80
N GLY A 21 -0.63 11.89 15.96
CA GLY A 21 0.34 10.80 16.02
C GLY A 21 -0.24 9.49 15.45
N ILE A 22 -1.48 9.16 15.82
CA ILE A 22 -2.18 7.98 15.29
C ILE A 22 -2.36 8.10 13.77
N SER A 23 -2.84 9.24 13.26
CA SER A 23 -3.09 9.42 11.83
C SER A 23 -1.83 9.24 10.98
N ILE A 24 -0.69 9.79 11.42
CA ILE A 24 0.60 9.64 10.71
C ILE A 24 1.07 8.20 10.76
N THR A 25 0.94 7.54 11.92
CA THR A 25 1.38 6.15 12.07
C THR A 25 0.56 5.21 11.19
N THR A 26 -0.76 5.40 11.10
CA THR A 26 -1.62 4.59 10.21
C THR A 26 -1.23 4.78 8.75
N ALA A 27 -1.03 6.01 8.28
CA ALA A 27 -0.60 6.26 6.90
C ALA A 27 0.77 5.61 6.59
N ALA A 28 1.70 5.60 7.56
CA ALA A 28 2.98 4.93 7.41
C ALA A 28 2.85 3.40 7.32
N ILE A 29 1.95 2.80 8.11
CA ILE A 29 1.66 1.37 8.04
C ILE A 29 1.04 1.01 6.69
N ASP A 30 0.08 1.79 6.20
CA ASP A 30 -0.57 1.55 4.91
C ASP A 30 0.44 1.62 3.74
N SER A 31 1.38 2.57 3.79
CA SER A 31 2.51 2.65 2.84
C SER A 31 3.39 1.42 2.86
N LYS A 32 3.77 0.96 4.06
CA LYS A 32 4.60 -0.24 4.21
C LYS A 32 3.89 -1.48 3.68
N ASN A 33 2.61 -1.64 3.96
CA ASN A 33 1.83 -2.78 3.47
C ASN A 33 1.70 -2.77 1.94
N ALA A 34 1.55 -1.60 1.32
CA ALA A 34 1.51 -1.47 -0.14
C ALA A 34 2.86 -1.84 -0.78
N GLU A 35 3.98 -1.41 -0.19
CA GLU A 35 5.33 -1.80 -0.62
C GLU A 35 5.56 -3.31 -0.50
N GLU A 36 5.17 -3.91 0.62
CA GLU A 36 5.26 -5.35 0.85
C GLU A 36 4.41 -6.13 -0.15
N TYR A 37 3.20 -5.66 -0.46
CA TYR A 37 2.32 -6.28 -1.44
C TYR A 37 2.95 -6.32 -2.84
N VAL A 38 3.59 -5.23 -3.29
CA VAL A 38 4.30 -5.20 -4.58
C VAL A 38 5.45 -6.19 -4.61
N ALA A 39 6.25 -6.24 -3.55
CA ALA A 39 7.39 -7.15 -3.47
C ALA A 39 6.94 -8.62 -3.47
N GLU A 40 5.90 -8.95 -2.71
CA GLU A 40 5.32 -10.30 -2.66
C GLU A 40 4.71 -10.69 -4.02
N ALA A 41 3.96 -9.78 -4.64
CA ALA A 41 3.35 -10.02 -5.95
C ALA A 41 4.41 -10.29 -7.03
N ALA A 42 5.50 -9.52 -7.05
CA ALA A 42 6.62 -9.75 -7.99
C ALA A 42 7.24 -11.14 -7.79
N GLN A 43 7.48 -11.54 -6.54
CA GLN A 43 8.04 -12.85 -6.22
C GLN A 43 7.09 -13.99 -6.61
N ILE A 44 5.79 -13.84 -6.37
CA ILE A 44 4.78 -14.84 -6.76
C ILE A 44 4.75 -14.99 -8.28
N ILE A 45 4.76 -13.89 -9.02
CA ILE A 45 4.77 -13.90 -10.49
C ILE A 45 6.00 -14.63 -11.01
N GLU A 46 7.20 -14.30 -10.51
CA GLU A 46 8.45 -14.99 -10.88
C GLU A 46 8.37 -16.50 -10.56
N SER A 47 7.93 -16.85 -9.35
CA SER A 47 7.81 -18.25 -8.93
C SER A 47 6.79 -19.07 -9.73
N SER A 48 5.80 -18.38 -10.33
CA SER A 48 4.77 -18.99 -11.17
C SER A 48 5.19 -19.12 -12.63
N ASN A 49 6.43 -18.75 -12.96
CA ASN A 49 6.91 -18.63 -14.35
C ASN A 49 5.98 -17.73 -15.18
N TYR A 50 5.60 -16.59 -14.61
CA TYR A 50 4.80 -15.56 -15.27
C TYR A 50 3.44 -16.03 -15.79
N ALA A 51 2.83 -17.00 -15.11
CA ALA A 51 1.53 -17.54 -15.51
C ALA A 51 0.41 -16.48 -15.46
N ASP A 52 -0.31 -16.32 -16.57
CA ASP A 52 -1.39 -15.33 -16.70
C ASP A 52 -2.48 -15.49 -15.64
N ASP A 53 -2.84 -16.73 -15.29
CA ASP A 53 -3.85 -17.02 -14.26
C ASP A 53 -3.43 -16.48 -12.89
N VAL A 54 -2.15 -16.55 -12.56
CA VAL A 54 -1.60 -16.04 -11.29
C VAL A 54 -1.59 -14.51 -11.30
N ILE A 55 -1.18 -13.90 -12.41
CA ILE A 55 -1.21 -12.44 -12.59
C ILE A 55 -2.64 -11.90 -12.46
N ASN A 56 -3.62 -12.58 -13.08
CA ASN A 56 -5.02 -12.19 -13.00
C ASN A 56 -5.58 -12.37 -11.59
N ASN A 57 -5.22 -13.45 -10.88
CA ASN A 57 -5.60 -13.62 -9.49
C ASN A 57 -5.06 -12.51 -8.58
N LEU A 58 -3.83 -12.05 -8.82
CA LEU A 58 -3.23 -10.93 -8.10
C LEU A 58 -3.95 -9.62 -8.39
N LYS A 59 -4.32 -9.35 -9.66
CA LYS A 59 -5.15 -8.20 -10.04
C LYS A 59 -6.49 -8.20 -9.31
N ASP A 60 -7.17 -9.34 -9.25
CA ASP A 60 -8.47 -9.46 -8.57
C ASP A 60 -8.33 -9.22 -7.06
N LYS A 61 -7.29 -9.78 -6.43
CA LYS A 61 -6.99 -9.56 -5.00
C LYS A 61 -6.65 -8.11 -4.70
N ALA A 62 -5.84 -7.47 -5.55
CA ALA A 62 -5.50 -6.06 -5.39
C ALA A 62 -6.73 -5.17 -5.50
N ALA A 63 -7.60 -5.42 -6.48
CA ALA A 63 -8.86 -4.70 -6.64
C ALA A 63 -9.80 -4.88 -5.43
N ALA A 64 -9.88 -6.09 -4.87
CA ALA A 64 -10.65 -6.36 -3.64
C ALA A 64 -10.12 -5.59 -2.42
N SER A 65 -8.81 -5.35 -2.36
CA SER A 65 -8.14 -4.53 -1.35
C SER A 65 -8.19 -3.02 -1.65
N GLY A 66 -8.80 -2.61 -2.77
CA GLY A 66 -8.92 -1.20 -3.17
C GLY A 66 -7.66 -0.61 -3.79
N TYR A 67 -6.69 -1.44 -4.19
CA TYR A 67 -5.52 -1.02 -4.94
C TYR A 67 -5.78 -1.03 -6.46
N GLY A 68 -5.14 -0.12 -7.18
CA GLY A 68 -4.93 -0.28 -8.62
C GLY A 68 -3.69 -1.14 -8.83
N PHE A 69 -3.75 -2.17 -9.68
CA PHE A 69 -2.62 -3.08 -9.89
C PHE A 69 -2.41 -3.33 -11.38
N THR A 70 -1.21 -3.00 -11.86
CA THR A 70 -0.82 -3.13 -13.26
C THR A 70 0.44 -3.98 -13.35
N VAL A 71 0.44 -4.94 -14.27
CA VAL A 71 1.59 -5.79 -14.57
C VAL A 71 1.90 -5.63 -16.04
N ASN A 72 3.11 -5.19 -16.35
CA ASN A 72 3.63 -5.08 -17.71
C ASN A 72 4.61 -6.22 -17.95
N SER A 73 4.24 -7.16 -18.81
CA SER A 73 5.06 -8.31 -19.15
C SER A 73 5.82 -8.09 -20.46
N VAL A 74 7.07 -8.53 -20.53
CA VAL A 74 7.93 -8.50 -21.72
C VAL A 74 8.46 -9.91 -21.98
N ASP A 75 8.24 -10.38 -23.20
CA ASP A 75 8.85 -11.56 -23.80
C ASP A 75 10.14 -11.10 -24.50
N LEU A 76 11.29 -11.68 -24.13
CA LEU A 76 12.61 -11.33 -24.66
C LEU A 76 13.10 -12.31 -25.73
N ASP A 77 12.61 -13.54 -25.76
CA ASP A 77 13.12 -14.60 -26.65
C ASP A 77 12.13 -15.03 -27.75
N GLY A 78 10.90 -14.53 -27.71
CA GLY A 78 9.86 -14.73 -28.69
C GLY A 78 9.13 -16.07 -28.55
N ASP A 79 9.24 -16.74 -27.40
CA ASP A 79 8.61 -18.03 -27.13
C ASP A 79 7.13 -17.92 -26.70
N VAL A 80 6.58 -16.70 -26.67
CA VAL A 80 5.21 -16.34 -26.23
C VAL A 80 5.04 -16.28 -24.71
N ALA A 81 5.97 -16.83 -23.93
CA ALA A 81 6.00 -16.66 -22.48
C ALA A 81 6.68 -15.33 -22.11
N ALA A 82 6.27 -14.73 -20.99
CA ALA A 82 6.93 -13.55 -20.48
C ALA A 82 8.20 -13.94 -19.73
N ASP A 83 9.30 -13.21 -19.96
CA ASP A 83 10.58 -13.39 -19.27
C ASP A 83 10.78 -12.38 -18.15
N ILE A 84 10.17 -11.20 -18.29
CA ILE A 84 10.28 -10.10 -17.33
C ILE A 84 8.91 -9.49 -17.12
N THR A 85 8.61 -9.15 -15.86
CA THR A 85 7.41 -8.37 -15.52
C THR A 85 7.74 -7.19 -14.63
N GLU A 86 7.19 -6.03 -14.95
CA GLU A 86 7.19 -4.85 -14.09
C GLU A 86 5.83 -4.75 -13.38
N VAL A 87 5.86 -4.58 -12.06
CA VAL A 87 4.67 -4.58 -11.21
C VAL A 87 4.47 -3.18 -10.63
N PHE A 88 3.30 -2.60 -10.89
CA PHE A 88 2.88 -1.29 -10.38
C PHE A 88 1.65 -1.43 -9.50
N LEU A 89 1.67 -0.75 -8.34
CA LEU A 89 0.54 -0.67 -7.43
C LEU A 89 0.21 0.80 -7.16
N ASP A 90 -1.01 1.20 -7.52
CA ASP A 90 -1.58 2.50 -7.19
C ASP A 90 -2.38 2.39 -5.90
N HIS A 91 -1.95 3.13 -4.87
CA HIS A 91 -2.67 3.22 -3.61
C HIS A 91 -2.95 4.67 -3.22
N LYS A 92 -4.18 4.94 -2.78
CA LYS A 92 -4.58 6.24 -2.22
C LYS A 92 -4.55 6.17 -0.71
N TYR A 93 -3.58 6.85 -0.13
CA TYR A 93 -3.49 7.04 1.32
C TYR A 93 -4.67 7.89 1.82
N GLN A 94 -5.42 7.36 2.79
CA GLN A 94 -6.39 8.15 3.54
C GLN A 94 -5.78 8.52 4.90
N CYS A 95 -5.28 9.74 5.01
CA CYS A 95 -5.02 10.32 6.33
C CYS A 95 -6.37 10.65 6.97
N LEU A 96 -6.72 9.97 8.07
CA LEU A 96 -7.81 10.38 8.95
C LEU A 96 -7.44 11.74 9.56
N LEU A 97 -8.00 12.81 9.01
CA LEU A 97 -8.02 14.16 9.58
C LEU A 97 -9.46 14.57 9.86
#